data_AF-A0A954WK84-F1
#
_entry.id   AF-A0A954WK84-F1
#
_cell.length_a   1.000
_cell.length_b   1.000
_cell.length_c   1.000
_cell.angle_alpha   90.00
_cell.angle_beta   90.00
_cell.angle_gamma   90.00
#
_symmetry.space_group_name_H-M   'P 1'
#
loop_
_entity.id
_entity.type
_entity.pdbx_description
1 polymer ?
#
loop_
_entity_poly.entity_id
_entity_poly.type
_entity_poly.pdbx_seq_one_letter_code
_entity_poly.pdbx_strand_id
1 'polypeptide(L)'
;MKFSTFRSRKPASKRQPASRRRRRALFESLESRQLLAVDLQVTDAYLIDGMGLRINEPVLGEQMFVRVEFETTDLPVGSQYQVEVQIDGVPRRSGTLFNGAGSATGSGSVTLNGWFATQPTHELFARVDADNVVPENDELNNSTVVQLNSAAGLPPFKFAWPVGADVYDQVVPLRYVDIDPSGGAMDYAGGTATSNGSFGLTIGAVNFRDQDAGIPVLAAADGVVQSATDGLGDRNTFVGFAPGNSVIIDHGNGWTTEYRHLRRDSVTVVPNQLVTAGETIGMLGASGGSSGP
;
A
#
# COMPACT_ATOMS: atom_id res chain seq x y z
N MET A 1 77.91 49.80 -94.87
CA MET A 1 77.86 50.93 -93.92
C MET A 1 76.52 50.92 -93.19
N LYS A 2 76.57 51.03 -91.85
CA LYS A 2 75.57 51.56 -90.89
C LYS A 2 74.16 50.92 -90.77
N PHE A 3 74.06 50.07 -89.74
CA PHE A 3 73.13 50.07 -88.58
C PHE A 3 71.79 50.85 -88.57
N SER A 4 70.76 50.09 -88.12
CA SER A 4 69.80 50.35 -87.03
C SER A 4 68.58 51.26 -87.26
N THR A 5 67.39 50.70 -87.02
CA THR A 5 66.48 51.20 -85.95
C THR A 5 65.43 50.16 -85.57
N PHE A 6 65.21 50.01 -84.26
CA PHE A 6 64.25 49.15 -83.58
C PHE A 6 62.81 49.71 -83.65
N ARG A 7 61.81 48.83 -83.69
CA ARG A 7 60.43 49.13 -83.22
C ARG A 7 59.84 47.96 -82.45
N SER A 8 59.37 48.27 -81.24
CA SER A 8 58.77 47.38 -80.24
C SER A 8 57.34 46.96 -80.60
N ARG A 9 56.98 45.68 -80.35
CA ARG A 9 55.60 45.21 -80.18
C ARG A 9 55.52 44.23 -78.99
N LYS A 10 54.54 44.47 -78.12
CA LYS A 10 54.24 43.78 -76.85
C LYS A 10 53.95 42.28 -77.02
N PRO A 11 54.29 41.41 -76.05
CA PRO A 11 53.89 40.01 -76.06
C PRO A 11 52.46 39.81 -75.51
N ALA A 12 51.77 38.81 -76.06
CA ALA A 12 50.40 38.41 -75.72
C ALA A 12 50.28 37.77 -74.32
N SER A 13 49.15 38.03 -73.64
CA SER A 13 48.83 37.56 -72.28
C SER A 13 48.55 36.05 -72.23
N LYS A 14 49.26 35.31 -71.39
CA LYS A 14 48.91 33.93 -70.99
C LYS A 14 47.81 33.97 -69.92
N ARG A 15 46.66 33.32 -70.17
CA ARG A 15 45.59 33.10 -69.18
C ARG A 15 46.05 32.09 -68.13
N GLN A 16 45.96 32.44 -66.83
CA GLN A 16 46.12 31.49 -65.72
C GLN A 16 44.82 30.70 -65.49
N PRO A 17 44.89 29.41 -65.11
CA PRO A 17 43.70 28.63 -64.77
C PRO A 17 43.18 29.02 -63.37
N ALA A 18 41.85 29.04 -63.23
CA ALA A 18 41.16 29.42 -62.01
C ALA A 18 41.46 28.46 -60.84
N SER A 19 41.82 29.00 -59.68
CA SER A 19 42.05 28.22 -58.45
C SER A 19 40.74 27.62 -57.95
N ARG A 20 40.66 26.29 -57.82
CA ARG A 20 39.57 25.60 -57.13
C ARG A 20 39.56 26.00 -55.65
N ARG A 21 38.56 26.76 -55.23
CA ARG A 21 38.27 27.06 -53.81
C ARG A 21 37.89 25.74 -53.12
N ARG A 22 38.78 25.20 -52.27
CA ARG A 22 38.43 24.08 -51.38
C ARG A 22 37.36 24.57 -50.39
N ARG A 23 36.15 24.00 -50.46
CA ARG A 23 35.15 24.17 -49.40
C ARG A 23 35.75 23.56 -48.12
N ARG A 24 35.92 24.35 -47.07
CA ARG A 24 36.23 23.82 -45.74
C ARG A 24 34.98 23.09 -45.25
N ALA A 25 35.12 21.82 -44.90
CA ALA A 25 34.09 21.12 -44.14
C ALA A 25 33.99 21.83 -42.78
N LEU A 26 32.81 22.37 -42.49
CA LEU A 26 32.47 22.81 -41.15
C LEU A 26 32.13 21.54 -40.37
N PHE A 27 33.01 21.16 -39.44
CA PHE A 27 32.67 20.18 -38.43
C PHE A 27 31.84 20.92 -37.37
N GLU A 28 30.55 20.64 -37.35
CA GLU A 28 29.68 20.98 -36.22
C GLU A 28 30.07 20.02 -35.08
N SER A 29 30.38 20.53 -33.89
CA SER A 29 30.56 19.64 -32.74
C SER A 29 29.20 19.04 -32.43
N LEU A 30 29.08 17.71 -32.54
CA LEU A 30 27.91 17.01 -32.04
C LEU A 30 27.81 17.33 -30.54
N GLU A 31 26.84 18.15 -30.15
CA GLU A 31 26.40 18.17 -28.76
C GLU A 31 26.05 16.73 -28.39
N SER A 32 26.53 16.27 -27.23
CA SER A 32 26.15 14.97 -26.71
C SER A 32 24.64 14.96 -26.50
N ARG A 33 23.90 14.42 -27.47
CA ARG A 33 22.55 13.93 -27.23
C ARG A 33 22.73 12.69 -26.37
N GLN A 34 22.79 12.90 -25.06
CA GLN A 34 22.56 11.81 -24.12
C GLN A 34 21.11 11.41 -24.36
N LEU A 35 20.92 10.41 -25.23
CA LEU A 35 19.65 9.71 -25.33
C LEU A 35 19.38 9.21 -23.91
N LEU A 36 18.21 9.53 -23.39
CA LEU A 36 17.76 8.97 -22.12
C LEU A 36 17.88 7.44 -22.26
N ALA A 37 18.47 6.81 -21.26
CA ALA A 37 18.56 5.37 -21.22
C ALA A 37 17.35 4.82 -20.48
N VAL A 38 16.94 3.60 -20.83
CA VAL A 38 15.94 2.87 -20.04
C VAL A 38 16.46 2.72 -18.61
N ASP A 39 15.66 3.17 -17.65
CA ASP A 39 16.00 3.18 -16.23
C ASP A 39 14.71 3.17 -15.36
N LEU A 40 14.72 2.42 -14.26
CA LEU A 40 13.67 2.24 -13.26
C LEU A 40 14.28 2.43 -11.86
N GLN A 41 14.31 3.67 -11.42
CA GLN A 41 14.94 4.03 -10.16
C GLN A 41 13.93 4.07 -9.01
N VAL A 42 14.25 3.42 -7.89
CA VAL A 42 13.50 3.65 -6.63
C VAL A 42 13.92 4.99 -6.02
N THR A 43 12.95 5.85 -5.74
CA THR A 43 13.19 7.20 -5.19
C THR A 43 12.89 7.30 -3.69
N ASP A 44 11.90 6.57 -3.19
CA ASP A 44 11.61 6.48 -1.74
C ASP A 44 10.87 5.17 -1.42
N ALA A 45 11.03 4.68 -0.18
CA ALA A 45 10.26 3.58 0.37
C ALA A 45 9.98 3.86 1.84
N TYR A 46 8.70 3.93 2.22
CA TYR A 46 8.31 4.37 3.56
C TYR A 46 6.97 3.77 3.99
N LEU A 47 6.70 3.89 5.29
CA LEU A 47 5.45 3.45 5.89
C LEU A 47 4.37 4.53 5.80
N ILE A 48 3.13 4.13 5.56
CA ILE A 48 1.95 4.99 5.64
C ILE A 48 0.84 4.34 6.47
N ASP A 49 -0.06 5.15 7.02
CA ASP A 49 -1.28 4.67 7.68
C ASP A 49 -2.39 4.37 6.67
N GLY A 50 -3.54 3.91 7.16
CA GLY A 50 -4.73 3.65 6.32
C GLY A 50 -5.32 4.89 5.64
N MET A 51 -4.91 6.10 6.04
CA MET A 51 -5.28 7.36 5.40
C MET A 51 -4.24 7.83 4.36
N GLY A 52 -3.14 7.10 4.22
CA GLY A 52 -2.03 7.43 3.32
C GLY A 52 -1.05 8.45 3.87
N LEU A 53 -1.09 8.74 5.17
CA LEU A 53 -0.15 9.63 5.84
C LEU A 53 1.12 8.88 6.23
N ARG A 54 2.29 9.51 6.02
CA ARG A 54 3.60 8.91 6.33
C ARG A 54 3.76 8.65 7.83
N ILE A 55 4.17 7.43 8.16
CA ILE A 55 4.54 6.98 9.51
C ILE A 55 6.07 6.94 9.56
N ASN A 56 6.66 7.70 10.48
CA ASN A 56 8.11 7.70 10.69
C ASN A 56 8.55 6.79 11.85
N GLU A 57 7.69 6.65 12.85
CA GLU A 57 7.95 5.87 14.06
C GLU A 57 6.68 5.09 14.43
N PRO A 58 6.47 3.90 13.84
CA PRO A 58 5.27 3.12 14.13
C PRO A 58 5.24 2.65 15.58
N VAL A 59 4.07 2.56 16.18
CA VAL A 59 3.93 2.02 17.54
C VAL A 59 3.69 0.51 17.47
N LEU A 60 4.17 -0.26 18.46
CA LEU A 60 3.92 -1.71 18.49
C LEU A 60 2.41 -2.01 18.42
N GLY A 61 2.00 -2.87 17.48
CA GLY A 61 0.61 -3.20 17.20
C GLY A 61 -0.11 -2.23 16.25
N GLU A 62 0.54 -1.15 15.80
CA GLU A 62 0.01 -0.29 14.73
C GLU A 62 0.06 -1.03 13.39
N GLN A 63 -1.04 -0.96 12.64
CA GLN A 63 -1.10 -1.45 11.27
C GLN A 63 -0.57 -0.38 10.31
N MET A 64 0.31 -0.79 9.42
CA MET A 64 1.04 0.05 8.49
C MET A 64 0.94 -0.51 7.07
N PHE A 65 1.14 0.36 6.09
CA PHE A 65 1.24 0.02 4.68
C PHE A 65 2.61 0.47 4.17
N VAL A 66 3.13 -0.18 3.14
CA VAL A 66 4.37 0.25 2.51
C VAL A 66 4.04 1.03 1.25
N ARG A 67 4.58 2.24 1.11
CA ARG A 67 4.59 2.99 -0.15
C ARG A 67 6.00 2.97 -0.73
N VAL A 68 6.08 2.60 -2.00
CA VAL A 68 7.28 2.68 -2.82
C VAL A 68 7.04 3.71 -3.90
N GLU A 69 7.91 4.70 -4.00
CA GLU A 69 7.96 5.70 -5.05
C GLU A 69 9.14 5.42 -5.97
N PHE A 70 8.95 5.62 -7.27
CA PHE A 70 9.97 5.35 -8.27
C PHE A 70 9.81 6.25 -9.49
N GLU A 71 10.90 6.38 -10.24
CA GLU A 71 10.95 7.07 -11.52
C GLU A 71 11.23 6.07 -12.64
N THR A 72 10.70 6.38 -13.82
CA THR A 72 10.93 5.61 -15.04
C THR A 72 11.49 6.56 -16.09
N THR A 73 12.59 6.21 -16.75
CA THR A 73 13.18 7.03 -17.82
C THR A 73 13.28 6.21 -19.10
N ASP A 74 12.85 6.78 -20.22
CA ASP A 74 12.85 6.17 -21.55
C ASP A 74 12.22 4.76 -21.64
N LEU A 75 11.37 4.43 -20.67
CA LEU A 75 10.77 3.11 -20.52
C LEU A 75 9.74 2.86 -21.63
N PRO A 76 9.89 1.81 -22.47
CA PRO A 76 8.97 1.55 -23.57
C PRO A 76 7.51 1.48 -23.14
N VAL A 77 6.63 2.06 -23.96
CA VAL A 77 5.17 1.99 -23.71
C VAL A 77 4.73 0.53 -23.67
N GLY A 78 4.03 0.13 -22.61
CA GLY A 78 3.56 -1.24 -22.42
C GLY A 78 4.59 -2.21 -21.80
N SER A 79 5.74 -1.71 -21.33
CA SER A 79 6.64 -2.48 -20.46
C SER A 79 5.88 -3.04 -19.26
N GLN A 80 6.26 -4.26 -18.86
CA GLN A 80 5.63 -5.00 -17.77
C GLN A 80 6.67 -5.30 -16.70
N TYR A 81 6.38 -4.91 -15.46
CA TYR A 81 7.24 -5.14 -14.31
C TYR A 81 6.40 -5.20 -13.04
N GLN A 82 7.01 -5.62 -11.94
CA GLN A 82 6.37 -5.69 -10.62
C GLN A 82 7.25 -5.00 -9.58
N VAL A 83 6.62 -4.46 -8.55
CA VAL A 83 7.29 -3.97 -7.35
C VAL A 83 7.23 -5.06 -6.29
N GLU A 84 8.36 -5.37 -5.67
CA GLU A 84 8.43 -6.24 -4.50
C GLU A 84 8.90 -5.44 -3.29
N VAL A 85 8.26 -5.69 -2.15
CA VAL A 85 8.73 -5.23 -0.84
C VAL A 85 8.91 -6.41 0.07
N GLN A 86 9.85 -6.31 1.01
CA GLN A 86 10.01 -7.26 2.09
C GLN A 86 10.09 -6.48 3.39
N ILE A 87 9.22 -6.81 4.35
CA ILE A 87 9.38 -6.34 5.74
C ILE A 87 9.89 -7.52 6.55
N ASP A 88 11.05 -7.35 7.19
CA ASP A 88 11.72 -8.39 7.97
C ASP A 88 11.88 -9.71 7.17
N GLY A 89 12.17 -9.57 5.88
CA GLY A 89 12.33 -10.70 4.95
C GLY A 89 11.03 -11.35 4.47
N VAL A 90 9.85 -10.85 4.86
CA VAL A 90 8.55 -11.36 4.38
C VAL A 90 8.15 -10.66 3.08
N PRO A 91 8.17 -11.34 1.91
CA PRO A 91 7.96 -10.70 0.62
C PRO A 91 6.49 -10.48 0.29
N ARG A 92 6.21 -9.36 -0.38
CA ARG A 92 4.95 -9.05 -1.06
C ARG A 92 5.22 -8.38 -2.38
N ARG A 93 4.40 -8.72 -3.38
CA ARG A 93 4.50 -8.19 -4.73
C ARG A 93 3.24 -7.44 -5.14
N SER A 94 3.41 -6.42 -5.96
CA SER A 94 2.32 -5.76 -6.66
C SER A 94 1.73 -6.67 -7.74
N GLY A 95 0.56 -6.29 -8.25
CA GLY A 95 0.16 -6.76 -9.59
C GLY A 95 1.15 -6.26 -10.65
N THR A 96 1.08 -6.82 -11.85
CA THR A 96 1.88 -6.36 -12.99
C THR A 96 1.51 -4.92 -13.35
N LEU A 97 2.51 -4.05 -13.36
CA LEU A 97 2.41 -2.68 -13.84
C LEU A 97 2.60 -2.66 -15.35
N PHE A 98 1.90 -1.75 -16.03
CA PHE A 98 1.96 -1.58 -17.50
C PHE A 98 2.46 -0.18 -17.90
N ASN A 99 3.00 0.57 -16.94
CA ASN A 99 3.35 1.97 -17.10
C ASN A 99 4.75 2.09 -17.71
N GLY A 100 4.85 2.64 -18.92
CA GLY A 100 6.10 3.09 -19.53
C GLY A 100 5.95 4.54 -19.99
N ALA A 101 6.90 5.40 -19.62
CA ALA A 101 6.85 6.82 -19.97
C ALA A 101 7.06 7.08 -21.49
N GLY A 102 7.41 6.05 -22.27
CA GLY A 102 7.82 6.23 -23.66
C GLY A 102 9.17 6.94 -23.70
N SER A 103 9.36 7.90 -24.60
CA SER A 103 10.59 8.71 -24.66
C SER A 103 10.56 9.89 -23.69
N ALA A 104 10.33 9.63 -22.40
CA ALA A 104 10.22 10.63 -21.35
C ALA A 104 10.59 10.05 -19.98
N THR A 105 10.68 10.93 -18.97
CA THR A 105 10.72 10.55 -17.57
C THR A 105 9.30 10.63 -16.98
N GLY A 106 8.95 9.67 -16.14
CA GLY A 106 7.68 9.60 -15.42
C GLY A 106 7.88 9.13 -13.99
N SER A 107 6.91 9.42 -13.12
CA SER A 107 6.89 8.99 -11.73
C SER A 107 5.81 7.93 -11.50
N GLY A 108 6.09 6.94 -10.66
CA GLY A 108 5.16 5.90 -10.25
C GLY A 108 5.16 5.70 -8.74
N SER A 109 4.08 5.13 -8.22
CA SER A 109 4.00 4.71 -6.83
C SER A 109 3.17 3.44 -6.69
N VAL A 110 3.58 2.55 -5.79
CA VAL A 110 2.81 1.37 -5.37
C VAL A 110 2.61 1.42 -3.87
N THR A 111 1.41 1.06 -3.41
CA THR A 111 1.11 0.82 -2.00
C THR A 111 0.79 -0.66 -1.80
N LEU A 112 1.46 -1.31 -0.84
CA LEU A 112 1.26 -2.71 -0.47
C LEU A 112 0.74 -2.81 0.97
N ASN A 113 -0.07 -3.84 1.23
CA ASN A 113 -1.03 -3.86 2.33
C ASN A 113 -0.46 -4.30 3.69
N GLY A 114 -0.85 -3.56 4.74
CA GLY A 114 -1.22 -4.01 6.08
C GLY A 114 -0.29 -4.95 6.84
N TRP A 115 0.90 -4.49 7.22
CA TRP A 115 1.75 -5.13 8.23
C TRP A 115 1.50 -4.55 9.61
N PHE A 116 1.75 -5.33 10.66
CA PHE A 116 1.74 -4.82 12.03
C PHE A 116 3.17 -4.59 12.50
N ALA A 117 3.40 -3.50 13.24
CA ALA A 117 4.66 -3.30 13.93
C ALA A 117 4.75 -4.28 15.11
N THR A 118 5.41 -5.42 14.90
CA THR A 118 5.49 -6.51 15.88
C THR A 118 6.75 -6.48 16.74
N GLN A 119 7.75 -5.68 16.36
CA GLN A 119 9.04 -5.62 17.02
C GLN A 119 9.64 -4.20 17.04
N PRO A 120 10.65 -3.93 17.88
CA PRO A 120 11.21 -2.59 18.02
C PRO A 120 11.91 -2.04 16.77
N THR A 121 12.35 -2.92 15.88
CA THR A 121 13.09 -2.55 14.67
C THR A 121 12.59 -3.37 13.50
N HIS A 122 12.40 -2.74 12.35
CA HIS A 122 11.98 -3.39 11.12
C HIS A 122 12.95 -3.06 9.98
N GLU A 123 13.24 -4.04 9.14
CA GLU A 123 13.94 -3.83 7.88
C GLU A 123 12.93 -3.82 6.72
N LEU A 124 12.87 -2.70 5.99
CA LEU A 124 12.10 -2.57 4.76
C LEU A 124 13.05 -2.65 3.57
N PHE A 125 12.96 -3.72 2.79
CA PHE A 125 13.54 -3.80 1.45
C PHE A 125 12.46 -3.51 0.41
N ALA A 126 12.80 -2.72 -0.61
CA ALA A 126 11.92 -2.48 -1.75
C ALA A 126 12.71 -2.55 -3.05
N ARG A 127 12.09 -3.11 -4.10
CA ARG A 127 12.62 -3.10 -5.46
C ARG A 127 11.54 -2.91 -6.51
N VAL A 128 11.86 -2.15 -7.54
CA VAL A 128 11.14 -2.11 -8.81
C VAL A 128 11.77 -3.12 -9.76
N ASP A 129 10.96 -3.63 -10.68
CA ASP A 129 11.32 -4.73 -11.59
C ASP A 129 11.83 -5.98 -10.86
N ALA A 130 10.98 -6.52 -9.99
CA ALA A 130 11.33 -7.61 -9.08
C ALA A 130 11.87 -8.89 -9.76
N ASP A 131 11.52 -9.11 -11.03
CA ASP A 131 11.96 -10.27 -11.82
C ASP A 131 13.08 -9.94 -12.81
N ASN A 132 13.58 -8.69 -12.80
CA ASN A 132 14.61 -8.18 -13.69
C ASN A 132 14.30 -8.47 -15.18
N VAL A 133 13.10 -8.06 -15.61
CA VAL A 133 12.58 -8.30 -16.96
C VAL A 133 12.71 -7.10 -17.88
N VAL A 134 12.94 -5.91 -17.33
CA VAL A 134 13.20 -4.68 -18.06
C VAL A 134 14.71 -4.44 -18.06
N PRO A 135 15.41 -4.55 -19.21
CA PRO A 135 16.83 -4.29 -19.24
C PRO A 135 17.13 -2.80 -19.07
N GLU A 136 17.98 -2.49 -18.10
CA GLU A 136 18.35 -1.11 -17.77
C GLU A 136 19.86 -0.89 -17.88
N ASN A 137 20.26 0.38 -17.85
CA ASN A 137 21.67 0.72 -17.82
C ASN A 137 22.27 0.68 -16.41
N ASP A 138 21.44 0.85 -15.38
CA ASP A 138 21.87 0.87 -13.98
C ASP A 138 20.93 0.03 -13.08
N GLU A 139 21.13 -1.29 -13.11
CA GLU A 139 20.41 -2.27 -12.30
C GLU A 139 20.63 -2.14 -10.77
N LEU A 140 21.47 -1.20 -10.32
CA LEU A 140 21.80 -1.02 -8.91
C LEU A 140 20.89 0.00 -8.20
N ASN A 141 20.13 0.80 -8.95
CA ASN A 141 19.30 1.87 -8.41
C ASN A 141 17.81 1.49 -8.28
N ASN A 142 17.46 0.27 -8.70
CA ASN A 142 16.10 -0.27 -8.70
C ASN A 142 15.66 -0.78 -7.33
N SER A 143 16.49 -0.64 -6.31
CA SER A 143 16.21 -1.14 -4.97
C SER A 143 16.74 -0.26 -3.86
N THR A 144 16.11 -0.37 -2.69
CA THR A 144 16.51 0.36 -1.48
C THR A 144 16.25 -0.50 -0.24
N VAL A 145 16.99 -0.20 0.83
CA VAL A 145 16.80 -0.78 2.16
C VAL A 145 16.67 0.35 3.17
N VAL A 146 15.62 0.30 3.98
CA VAL A 146 15.30 1.29 5.00
C VAL A 146 15.19 0.59 6.36
N GLN A 147 15.95 1.06 7.33
CA GLN A 147 15.82 0.63 8.73
C GLN A 147 14.82 1.52 9.45
N LEU A 148 13.83 0.89 10.08
CA LEU A 148 12.72 1.56 10.74
C LEU A 148 12.74 1.20 12.22
N ASN A 149 12.54 2.20 13.09
CA ASN A 149 12.47 1.99 14.53
C ASN A 149 11.04 2.26 15.00
N SER A 150 10.50 1.34 15.77
CA SER A 150 9.19 1.49 16.39
C SER A 150 9.30 2.39 17.62
N ALA A 151 8.34 3.30 17.79
CA ALA A 151 8.24 4.14 18.98
C ALA A 151 7.90 3.29 20.22
N ALA A 152 8.41 3.73 21.37
CA ALA A 152 7.98 3.18 22.66
C ALA A 152 6.56 3.65 22.98
N GLY A 153 5.64 2.71 23.19
CA GLY A 153 4.27 3.02 23.58
C GLY A 153 3.29 1.95 23.15
N LEU A 154 2.04 2.12 23.58
CA LEU A 154 0.90 1.46 22.94
C LEU A 154 0.31 2.44 21.92
N PRO A 155 -0.30 1.95 20.83
CA PRO A 155 -1.09 2.80 19.96
C PRO A 155 -2.14 3.51 20.84
N PRO A 156 -2.49 4.77 20.58
CA PRO A 156 -3.54 5.43 21.34
C PRO A 156 -4.78 4.52 21.39
N PHE A 157 -5.30 4.23 22.58
CA PHE A 157 -6.49 3.39 22.74
C PHE A 157 -7.67 4.08 22.05
N LYS A 158 -7.96 3.67 20.81
CA LYS A 158 -9.04 4.27 20.00
C LYS A 158 -10.41 3.71 20.34
N PHE A 159 -10.46 2.49 20.88
CA PHE A 159 -11.69 1.73 21.08
C PHE A 159 -11.75 1.15 22.50
N ALA A 160 -12.88 1.38 23.16
CA ALA A 160 -13.24 0.73 24.40
C ALA A 160 -13.63 -0.73 24.16
N TRP A 161 -13.64 -1.52 25.24
CA TRP A 161 -14.16 -2.89 25.20
C TRP A 161 -15.63 -2.89 24.76
N PRO A 162 -16.01 -3.64 23.70
CA PRO A 162 -17.31 -3.49 23.05
C PRO A 162 -18.42 -4.35 23.65
N VAL A 163 -18.22 -4.95 24.83
CA VAL A 163 -19.19 -5.88 25.43
C VAL A 163 -19.42 -5.54 26.90
N GLY A 164 -20.68 -5.41 27.30
CA GLY A 164 -21.07 -5.08 28.67
C GLY A 164 -21.03 -6.27 29.62
N ALA A 165 -20.01 -7.12 29.54
CA ALA A 165 -19.84 -8.30 30.37
C ALA A 165 -18.36 -8.55 30.71
N ASP A 166 -18.15 -9.15 31.88
CA ASP A 166 -16.82 -9.52 32.35
C ASP A 166 -16.27 -10.71 31.58
N VAL A 167 -15.00 -10.57 31.17
CA VAL A 167 -14.27 -11.63 30.48
C VAL A 167 -14.07 -12.81 31.43
N TYR A 168 -14.32 -14.01 30.93
CA TYR A 168 -14.31 -15.29 31.64
C TYR A 168 -15.44 -15.51 32.67
N ASP A 169 -16.37 -14.56 32.81
CA ASP A 169 -17.65 -14.80 33.49
C ASP A 169 -18.73 -15.20 32.46
N GLN A 170 -19.09 -14.26 31.57
CA GLN A 170 -20.14 -14.49 30.57
C GLN A 170 -19.60 -14.55 29.14
N VAL A 171 -18.43 -13.97 28.88
CA VAL A 171 -17.85 -13.88 27.54
C VAL A 171 -16.38 -14.27 27.49
N VAL A 172 -15.95 -14.74 26.32
CA VAL A 172 -14.57 -15.15 26.07
C VAL A 172 -14.07 -14.61 24.73
N PRO A 173 -12.88 -14.00 24.67
CA PRO A 173 -12.14 -13.82 23.42
C PRO A 173 -11.79 -15.20 22.85
N LEU A 174 -12.32 -15.52 21.67
CA LEU A 174 -12.13 -16.81 21.01
C LEU A 174 -11.03 -16.76 19.95
N ARG A 175 -10.97 -15.68 19.18
CA ARG A 175 -10.00 -15.48 18.10
C ARG A 175 -9.60 -14.02 17.99
N TYR A 176 -8.36 -13.79 17.60
CA TYR A 176 -7.78 -12.47 17.40
C TYR A 176 -7.53 -12.20 15.91
N VAL A 177 -7.15 -10.95 15.64
CA VAL A 177 -6.59 -10.54 14.36
C VAL A 177 -5.34 -11.37 14.07
N ASP A 178 -5.21 -11.81 12.83
CA ASP A 178 -3.97 -12.39 12.31
C ASP A 178 -2.98 -11.26 12.00
N ILE A 179 -1.89 -11.23 12.75
CA ILE A 179 -0.81 -10.27 12.57
C ILE A 179 0.36 -10.86 11.78
N ASP A 180 0.28 -12.11 11.33
CA ASP A 180 1.31 -12.76 10.53
C ASP A 180 1.20 -12.36 9.04
N PRO A 181 2.18 -11.63 8.49
CA PRO A 181 2.15 -11.27 7.08
C PRO A 181 2.57 -12.42 6.15
N SER A 182 3.10 -13.54 6.66
CA SER A 182 3.79 -14.60 5.91
C SER A 182 2.89 -15.72 5.36
N GLY A 183 1.57 -15.57 5.42
CA GLY A 183 0.63 -16.63 4.99
C GLY A 183 0.49 -17.76 6.01
N GLY A 184 1.24 -17.69 7.11
CA GLY A 184 0.93 -18.38 8.37
C GLY A 184 -0.23 -17.69 9.10
N ALA A 185 -0.28 -17.88 10.42
CA ALA A 185 -1.26 -17.22 11.27
C ALA A 185 -0.67 -17.04 12.67
N MET A 186 -0.73 -15.82 13.20
CA MET A 186 -0.20 -15.49 14.53
C MET A 186 -1.06 -14.42 15.20
N ASP A 187 -1.44 -14.64 16.46
CA ASP A 187 -2.14 -13.62 17.24
C ASP A 187 -1.17 -12.57 17.82
N TYR A 188 -1.72 -11.50 18.41
CA TYR A 188 -0.93 -10.40 18.97
C TYR A 188 0.08 -10.80 20.06
N ALA A 189 -0.09 -11.97 20.69
CA ALA A 189 0.78 -12.49 21.73
C ALA A 189 1.77 -13.55 21.20
N GLY A 190 1.84 -13.75 19.87
CA GLY A 190 2.65 -14.80 19.26
C GLY A 190 2.02 -16.19 19.34
N GLY A 191 0.74 -16.28 19.71
CA GLY A 191 0.00 -17.51 19.86
C GLY A 191 -0.76 -17.94 18.61
N THR A 192 -1.55 -19.00 18.75
CA THR A 192 -2.32 -19.64 17.68
C THR A 192 -3.83 -19.37 17.76
N ALA A 193 -4.27 -18.42 18.59
CA ALA A 193 -5.68 -18.08 18.75
C ALA A 193 -6.18 -17.17 17.61
N THR A 194 -5.87 -17.55 16.37
CA THR A 194 -6.24 -16.85 15.13
C THR A 194 -6.29 -17.86 13.97
N SER A 195 -6.53 -17.40 12.75
CA SER A 195 -6.45 -18.19 11.52
C SER A 195 -6.01 -17.27 10.39
N ASN A 196 -5.32 -17.80 9.38
CA ASN A 196 -4.76 -17.00 8.29
C ASN A 196 -5.83 -16.08 7.67
N GLY A 197 -5.56 -14.78 7.66
CA GLY A 197 -6.44 -13.74 7.11
C GLY A 197 -7.56 -13.30 8.05
N SER A 198 -7.53 -13.68 9.33
CA SER A 198 -8.47 -13.17 10.33
C SER A 198 -8.24 -11.67 10.56
N PHE A 199 -9.29 -10.86 10.45
CA PHE A 199 -9.19 -9.40 10.48
C PHE A 199 -9.97 -8.75 11.64
N GLY A 200 -10.40 -9.54 12.62
CA GLY A 200 -11.19 -9.03 13.75
C GLY A 200 -11.05 -9.86 15.02
N LEU A 201 -11.56 -9.30 16.12
CA LEU A 201 -11.69 -9.97 17.40
C LEU A 201 -13.03 -10.71 17.45
N THR A 202 -13.00 -12.01 17.76
CA THR A 202 -14.21 -12.79 18.04
C THR A 202 -14.42 -12.88 19.55
N ILE A 203 -15.56 -12.37 20.02
CA ILE A 203 -16.00 -12.47 21.41
C ILE A 203 -17.28 -13.29 21.40
N GLY A 204 -17.28 -14.44 22.09
CA GLY A 204 -18.45 -15.31 22.20
C GLY A 204 -18.95 -15.39 23.63
N ALA A 205 -20.25 -15.62 23.80
CA ALA A 205 -20.78 -16.03 25.10
C ALA A 205 -20.36 -17.46 25.42
N VAL A 206 -20.26 -17.80 26.71
CA VAL A 206 -19.88 -19.16 27.13
C VAL A 206 -20.92 -20.20 26.65
N ASN A 207 -22.19 -19.82 26.60
CA ASN A 207 -23.27 -20.68 26.14
C ASN A 207 -24.52 -19.87 25.75
N PHE A 208 -25.50 -20.57 25.19
CA PHE A 208 -26.78 -19.97 24.80
C PHE A 208 -27.63 -19.43 25.95
N ARG A 209 -27.46 -19.93 27.18
CA ARG A 209 -28.15 -19.39 28.35
C ARG A 209 -27.62 -18.00 28.69
N ASP A 210 -26.33 -17.74 28.50
CA ASP A 210 -25.75 -16.41 28.70
C ASP A 210 -26.17 -15.44 27.58
N GLN A 211 -26.26 -15.92 26.34
CA GLN A 211 -26.92 -15.16 25.27
C GLN A 211 -28.37 -14.79 25.64
N ASP A 212 -29.14 -15.74 26.18
CA ASP A 212 -30.54 -15.54 26.58
C ASP A 212 -30.69 -14.58 27.77
N ALA A 213 -29.71 -14.55 28.68
CA ALA A 213 -29.65 -13.59 29.78
C ALA A 213 -29.46 -12.15 29.28
N GLY A 214 -28.95 -11.98 28.05
CA GLY A 214 -28.73 -10.70 27.39
C GLY A 214 -27.38 -10.13 27.76
N ILE A 215 -26.43 -10.20 26.83
CA ILE A 215 -25.12 -9.56 26.94
C ILE A 215 -25.11 -8.33 26.04
N PRO A 216 -25.04 -7.11 26.59
CA PRO A 216 -25.01 -5.89 25.80
C PRO A 216 -23.78 -5.80 24.90
N VAL A 217 -23.99 -5.41 23.64
CA VAL A 217 -22.93 -4.97 22.74
C VAL A 217 -22.91 -3.44 22.75
N LEU A 218 -21.73 -2.88 22.96
CA LEU A 218 -21.50 -1.47 23.22
C LEU A 218 -20.74 -0.82 22.06
N ALA A 219 -21.11 0.41 21.71
CA ALA A 219 -20.32 1.24 20.82
C ALA A 219 -18.92 1.45 21.42
N ALA A 220 -17.88 1.15 20.66
CA ALA A 220 -16.51 1.15 21.16
C ALA A 220 -15.90 2.56 21.20
N ALA A 221 -16.46 3.48 20.45
CA ALA A 221 -16.12 4.89 20.42
C ALA A 221 -17.34 5.70 19.95
N ASP A 222 -17.29 7.02 20.13
CA ASP A 222 -18.29 7.94 19.60
C ASP A 222 -18.34 7.85 18.07
N GLY A 223 -19.52 7.97 17.47
CA GLY A 223 -19.64 7.89 16.01
C GLY A 223 -21.04 8.05 15.45
N VAL A 224 -21.16 7.80 14.15
CA VAL A 224 -22.41 7.80 13.39
C VAL A 224 -22.66 6.39 12.86
N VAL A 225 -23.85 5.84 13.14
CA VAL A 225 -24.25 4.54 12.60
C VAL A 225 -24.39 4.64 11.07
N GLN A 226 -23.54 3.93 10.32
CA GLN A 226 -23.63 3.85 8.86
C GLN A 226 -24.71 2.86 8.43
N SER A 227 -24.78 1.71 9.10
CA SER A 227 -25.76 0.66 8.81
C SER A 227 -26.17 -0.08 10.06
N ALA A 228 -27.41 -0.56 10.07
CA ALA A 228 -27.98 -1.39 11.11
C ALA A 228 -28.89 -2.44 10.44
N THR A 229 -28.58 -3.71 10.63
CA THR A 229 -29.33 -4.85 10.09
C THR A 229 -29.83 -5.70 11.25
N ASP A 230 -31.13 -5.96 11.31
CA ASP A 230 -31.76 -6.77 12.36
C ASP A 230 -32.84 -7.71 11.79
N GLY A 231 -33.34 -8.62 12.62
CA GLY A 231 -34.42 -9.56 12.33
C GLY A 231 -33.97 -10.87 11.70
N LEU A 232 -32.68 -11.04 11.40
CA LEU A 232 -32.10 -12.24 10.81
C LEU A 232 -31.96 -13.36 11.84
N GLY A 233 -32.05 -14.60 11.35
CA GLY A 233 -32.03 -15.82 12.16
C GLY A 233 -30.77 -15.93 13.02
N ASP A 234 -30.97 -16.31 14.28
CA ASP A 234 -29.99 -16.39 15.36
C ASP A 234 -30.00 -17.80 15.97
N ARG A 235 -29.05 -18.08 16.87
CA ARG A 235 -28.74 -19.40 17.44
C ARG A 235 -28.12 -20.37 16.45
N ASN A 236 -27.36 -19.85 15.48
CA ASN A 236 -26.63 -20.70 14.56
C ASN A 236 -25.45 -21.37 15.28
N THR A 237 -25.18 -22.62 14.89
CA THR A 237 -24.05 -23.41 15.40
C THR A 237 -23.17 -23.94 14.27
N PHE A 238 -23.25 -23.29 13.10
CA PHE A 238 -22.55 -23.67 11.89
C PHE A 238 -22.18 -22.44 11.07
N VAL A 239 -20.90 -22.36 10.67
CA VAL A 239 -20.39 -21.31 9.80
C VAL A 239 -20.80 -21.60 8.34
N GLY A 240 -21.79 -20.87 7.85
CA GLY A 240 -22.26 -20.93 6.47
C GLY A 240 -22.48 -19.54 5.86
N PHE A 241 -22.98 -19.48 4.63
CA PHE A 241 -23.21 -18.23 3.90
C PHE A 241 -24.55 -17.56 4.26
N ALA A 242 -24.88 -17.48 5.55
CA ALA A 242 -26.10 -16.84 6.02
C ALA A 242 -25.81 -15.38 6.44
N PRO A 243 -26.64 -14.40 6.02
CA PRO A 243 -26.52 -13.04 6.52
C PRO A 243 -26.83 -13.00 8.02
N GLY A 244 -26.12 -12.15 8.75
CA GLY A 244 -26.30 -11.95 10.20
C GLY A 244 -26.69 -10.52 10.52
N ASN A 245 -27.24 -10.30 11.70
CA ASN A 245 -27.53 -8.97 12.21
C ASN A 245 -26.22 -8.24 12.50
N SER A 246 -26.17 -6.96 12.18
CA SER A 246 -24.95 -6.18 12.29
C SER A 246 -25.20 -4.69 12.49
N VAL A 247 -24.21 -4.02 13.04
CA VAL A 247 -24.13 -2.55 13.13
C VAL A 247 -22.75 -2.14 12.62
N ILE A 248 -22.70 -1.11 11.78
CA ILE A 248 -21.44 -0.46 11.36
C ILE A 248 -21.47 0.99 11.86
N ILE A 249 -20.43 1.41 12.56
CA ILE A 249 -20.28 2.79 13.07
C ILE A 249 -19.06 3.44 12.42
N ASP A 250 -19.27 4.64 11.89
CA ASP A 250 -18.22 5.56 11.47
C ASP A 250 -17.75 6.41 12.65
N HIS A 251 -16.46 6.41 12.93
CA HIS A 251 -15.85 7.22 13.98
C HIS A 251 -15.14 8.47 13.42
N GLY A 252 -15.18 8.67 12.10
CA GLY A 252 -14.42 9.69 11.40
C GLY A 252 -12.96 9.32 11.17
N ASN A 253 -12.25 10.14 10.39
CA ASN A 253 -10.82 9.93 10.05
C ASN A 253 -10.51 8.53 9.49
N GLY A 254 -11.45 7.96 8.72
CA GLY A 254 -11.30 6.62 8.13
C GLY A 254 -11.46 5.45 9.10
N TRP A 255 -11.86 5.68 10.36
CA TRP A 255 -12.06 4.63 11.34
C TRP A 255 -13.52 4.15 11.35
N THR A 256 -13.69 2.83 11.25
CA THR A 256 -14.99 2.18 11.33
C THR A 256 -14.93 0.97 12.23
N THR A 257 -15.99 0.72 13.00
CA THR A 257 -16.20 -0.56 13.69
C THR A 257 -17.39 -1.28 13.08
N GLU A 258 -17.27 -2.61 13.00
CA GLU A 258 -18.35 -3.48 12.54
C GLU A 258 -18.62 -4.54 13.61
N TYR A 259 -19.87 -4.58 14.06
CA TYR A 259 -20.38 -5.54 15.03
C TYR A 259 -21.23 -6.55 14.28
N ARG A 260 -20.80 -7.81 14.25
CA ARG A 260 -21.48 -8.89 13.52
C ARG A 260 -22.13 -9.88 14.46
N HIS A 261 -23.03 -10.68 13.89
CA HIS A 261 -23.68 -11.81 14.56
C HIS A 261 -24.56 -11.40 15.74
N LEU A 262 -25.06 -10.14 15.75
CA LEU A 262 -25.90 -9.64 16.83
C LEU A 262 -27.16 -10.51 17.00
N ARG A 263 -27.65 -10.60 18.23
CA ARG A 263 -28.85 -11.36 18.56
C ARG A 263 -30.05 -10.81 17.80
N ARG A 264 -30.92 -11.71 17.34
CA ARG A 264 -32.14 -11.33 16.60
C ARG A 264 -33.04 -10.42 17.42
N ASP A 265 -33.59 -9.41 16.76
CA ASP A 265 -34.56 -8.45 17.31
C ASP A 265 -33.99 -7.70 18.53
N SER A 266 -32.69 -7.39 18.47
CA SER A 266 -31.96 -6.74 19.58
C SER A 266 -31.26 -5.45 19.22
N VAL A 267 -31.15 -5.10 17.94
CA VAL A 267 -30.45 -3.89 17.51
C VAL A 267 -31.26 -2.66 17.92
N THR A 268 -30.64 -1.74 18.65
CA THR A 268 -31.30 -0.58 19.27
C THR A 268 -31.08 0.73 18.52
N VAL A 269 -30.29 0.71 17.45
CA VAL A 269 -29.86 1.90 16.71
C VAL A 269 -30.27 1.85 15.24
N VAL A 270 -30.30 3.01 14.60
CA VAL A 270 -30.67 3.16 13.18
C VAL A 270 -29.62 3.95 12.38
N PRO A 271 -29.56 3.79 11.04
CA PRO A 271 -28.64 4.57 10.21
C PRO A 271 -28.78 6.08 10.43
N ASN A 272 -27.63 6.77 10.43
CA ASN A 272 -27.43 8.19 10.74
C ASN A 272 -27.64 8.59 12.22
N GLN A 273 -27.88 7.65 13.12
CA GLN A 273 -27.91 7.92 14.55
C GLN A 273 -26.49 8.22 15.09
N LEU A 274 -26.36 9.26 15.91
CA LEU A 274 -25.17 9.50 16.71
C LEU A 274 -25.18 8.56 17.92
N VAL A 275 -24.04 7.94 18.18
CA VAL A 275 -23.82 7.07 19.34
C VAL A 275 -22.61 7.53 20.12
N THR A 276 -22.64 7.29 21.42
CA THR A 276 -21.53 7.56 22.34
C THR A 276 -20.81 6.29 22.75
N ALA A 277 -19.52 6.38 23.06
CA ALA A 277 -18.75 5.24 23.56
C ALA A 277 -19.42 4.63 24.80
N GLY A 278 -19.61 3.32 24.82
CA GLY A 278 -20.33 2.60 25.87
C GLY A 278 -21.84 2.54 25.71
N GLU A 279 -22.43 3.20 24.71
CA GLU A 279 -23.85 3.09 24.40
C GLU A 279 -24.20 1.68 23.89
N THR A 280 -25.29 1.10 24.39
CA THR A 280 -25.77 -0.21 23.91
C THR A 280 -26.36 -0.08 22.52
N ILE A 281 -25.80 -0.83 21.56
CA ILE A 281 -26.21 -0.84 20.15
C ILE A 281 -26.94 -2.12 19.74
N GLY A 282 -26.87 -3.14 20.57
CA GLY A 282 -27.54 -4.41 20.39
C GLY A 282 -27.18 -5.40 21.47
N MET A 283 -27.48 -6.67 21.24
CA MET A 283 -27.09 -7.78 22.12
C MET A 283 -26.21 -8.78 21.37
N LEU A 284 -25.29 -9.42 22.09
CA LEU A 284 -24.47 -10.48 21.56
C LEU A 284 -25.36 -11.67 21.19
N GLY A 285 -25.07 -12.30 20.05
CA GLY A 285 -25.79 -13.46 19.57
C GLY A 285 -24.96 -14.33 18.65
N ALA A 286 -25.66 -15.15 17.87
CA ALA A 286 -25.13 -16.13 16.94
C ALA A 286 -25.87 -16.05 15.60
N SER A 287 -26.19 -14.84 15.11
CA SER A 287 -26.90 -14.69 13.84
C SER A 287 -26.00 -14.87 12.62
N GLY A 288 -26.58 -15.30 11.49
CA GLY A 288 -25.83 -15.60 10.27
C GLY A 288 -24.86 -16.77 10.40
N GLY A 289 -23.77 -16.74 9.63
CA GLY A 289 -22.73 -17.79 9.61
C GLY A 289 -21.87 -17.85 10.87
N SER A 290 -22.44 -18.26 12.01
CA SER A 290 -21.74 -18.43 13.29
C SER A 290 -21.73 -19.89 13.76
N SER A 291 -20.63 -20.33 14.38
CA SER A 291 -20.51 -21.64 15.04
C SER A 291 -21.10 -21.70 16.45
N GLY A 292 -21.53 -20.56 17.00
CA GLY A 292 -22.08 -20.46 18.35
C GLY A 292 -22.31 -19.00 18.77
N PRO A 293 -22.78 -18.79 20.01
CA PRO A 293 -22.87 -17.45 20.59
C PRO A 293 -21.50 -16.87 20.96
#